data_AF-X0V705-F1
#
_entry.id   AF-X0V705-F1
#
_cell.length_a   1.000
_cell.length_b   1.000
_cell.length_c   1.000
_cell.angle_alpha   90.00
_cell.angle_beta   90.00
_cell.angle_gamma   90.00
#
_symmetry.space_group_name_H-M   'P 1'
#
loop_
_entity.id
_entity.type
_entity.pdbx_description
1 polymer ?
#
loop_
_entity_poly.entity_id
_entity_poly.type
_entity_poly.pdbx_seq_one_letter_code
_entity_poly.pdbx_strand_id
1 'polypeptide(L)'
;MALNERLQAIADEINTDPLARGYSGMTDEQVKDDANTLYQERKKAYVEGDGMYATTVSDDWDGLTDAQQSRWLNTCAIPRHDVTKGPTFSTVKQLFKPGGVASPTYDALLVFAFEAISRGTELDTGTWLTGDVVTARAG
;
A
#
# COMPACT_ATOMS: atom_id res chain seq x y z
N MET A 1 -5.62 -18.09 -2.93
CA MET A 1 -7.02 -18.53 -2.74
C MET A 1 -7.41 -19.55 -3.81
N ALA A 2 -8.22 -20.57 -3.50
CA ALA A 2 -8.78 -21.47 -4.52
C ALA A 2 -9.90 -20.78 -5.32
N LEU A 3 -10.20 -21.24 -6.54
CA LEU A 3 -11.19 -20.57 -7.41
C LEU A 3 -12.58 -20.46 -6.77
N ASN A 4 -13.07 -21.53 -6.13
CA ASN A 4 -14.39 -21.52 -5.50
C ASN A 4 -14.45 -20.56 -4.30
N GLU A 5 -13.39 -20.51 -3.49
CA GLU A 5 -13.27 -19.56 -2.38
C GLU A 5 -13.25 -18.12 -2.88
N ARG A 6 -12.54 -17.88 -3.99
CA ARG A 6 -12.50 -16.58 -4.66
C ARG A 6 -13.88 -16.14 -5.14
N LEU A 7 -14.60 -17.00 -5.85
CA LEU A 7 -15.94 -16.67 -6.35
C LEU A 7 -16.94 -16.44 -5.20
N GLN A 8 -16.83 -17.20 -4.10
CA GLN A 8 -17.64 -16.96 -2.91
C GLN A 8 -17.35 -15.59 -2.28
N ALA A 9 -16.07 -15.22 -2.13
CA ALA A 9 -15.70 -13.91 -1.59
C ALA A 9 -16.19 -12.75 -2.47
N ILE A 10 -16.18 -12.92 -3.80
CA ILE A 10 -16.76 -11.96 -4.74
C ILE A 10 -18.27 -11.86 -4.55
N ALA A 11 -18.97 -12.99 -4.44
CA ALA A 11 -20.41 -13.03 -4.21
C ALA A 11 -20.80 -12.35 -2.90
N ASP A 12 -20.09 -12.65 -1.81
CA ASP A 12 -20.32 -12.05 -0.50
C ASP A 12 -20.12 -10.53 -0.54
N GLU A 13 -19.05 -10.05 -1.19
CA GLU A 13 -18.80 -8.62 -1.39
C GLU A 13 -19.93 -7.92 -2.16
N ILE A 14 -20.39 -8.52 -3.27
CA ILE A 14 -21.46 -7.97 -4.10
C ILE A 14 -22.79 -7.93 -3.33
N ASN A 15 -23.10 -9.00 -2.59
CA ASN A 15 -24.40 -9.19 -1.95
C ASN A 15 -24.53 -8.42 -0.64
N THR A 16 -23.46 -8.33 0.14
CA THR A 16 -23.47 -7.61 1.42
C THR A 16 -23.13 -6.13 1.26
N ASP A 17 -22.45 -5.76 0.17
CA ASP A 17 -22.02 -4.40 -0.17
C ASP A 17 -21.53 -3.62 1.08
N PRO A 18 -20.49 -4.13 1.76
CA PRO A 18 -20.09 -3.62 3.08
C PRO A 18 -19.59 -2.18 3.04
N LEU A 19 -19.24 -1.67 1.85
CA LEU A 19 -18.79 -0.31 1.60
C LEU A 19 -19.89 0.57 0.97
N ALA A 20 -21.13 0.06 0.85
CA ALA A 20 -22.28 0.76 0.29
C ALA A 20 -22.01 1.40 -1.08
N ARG A 21 -21.33 0.68 -1.98
CA ARG A 21 -20.96 1.13 -3.33
C ARG A 21 -22.14 1.09 -4.30
N GLY A 22 -23.19 0.36 -3.96
CA GLY A 22 -24.40 0.24 -4.78
C GLY A 22 -24.29 -0.84 -5.85
N TYR A 23 -23.58 -1.94 -5.57
CA TYR A 23 -23.36 -3.01 -6.56
C TYR A 23 -24.67 -3.58 -7.13
N SER A 24 -25.77 -3.58 -6.38
CA SER A 24 -27.08 -4.03 -6.86
C SER A 24 -27.63 -3.21 -8.04
N GLY A 25 -27.24 -1.95 -8.17
CA GLY A 25 -27.62 -1.07 -9.28
C GLY A 25 -26.64 -1.07 -10.45
N MET A 26 -25.52 -1.78 -10.33
CA MET A 26 -24.44 -1.80 -11.33
C MET A 26 -24.55 -3.00 -12.27
N THR A 27 -24.17 -2.80 -13.53
CA THR A 27 -23.90 -3.90 -14.46
C THR A 27 -22.66 -4.68 -14.04
N ASP A 28 -22.49 -5.89 -14.59
CA ASP A 28 -21.32 -6.72 -14.26
C ASP A 28 -20.00 -6.04 -14.64
N GLU A 29 -19.96 -5.36 -15.80
CA GLU A 29 -18.85 -4.49 -16.20
C GLU A 29 -18.57 -3.38 -15.18
N GLN A 30 -19.62 -2.70 -14.70
CA GLN A 30 -19.46 -1.60 -13.73
C GLN A 30 -18.93 -2.10 -12.39
N VAL A 31 -19.45 -3.23 -11.87
CA VAL A 31 -18.93 -3.85 -10.65
C VAL A 31 -17.46 -4.23 -10.83
N LYS A 32 -17.11 -4.84 -11.97
CA LYS A 32 -15.74 -5.21 -12.29
C LYS A 32 -14.82 -4.00 -12.35
N ASP A 33 -15.22 -2.91 -13.00
CA ASP A 33 -14.43 -1.69 -13.10
C ASP A 33 -14.25 -1.03 -11.73
N ASP A 34 -15.33 -0.95 -10.95
CA ASP A 34 -15.37 -0.36 -9.62
C ASP A 34 -14.54 -1.15 -8.58
N ALA A 35 -14.60 -2.49 -8.62
CA ALA A 35 -13.81 -3.37 -7.77
C ALA A 35 -12.31 -3.34 -8.09
N ASN A 36 -11.94 -3.09 -9.35
CA ASN A 36 -10.54 -2.99 -9.79
C ASN A 36 -9.97 -1.56 -9.71
N THR A 37 -10.81 -0.55 -9.45
CA THR A 37 -10.35 0.82 -9.25
C THR A 37 -9.47 0.92 -8.01
N LEU A 38 -8.37 1.67 -8.09
CA LEU A 38 -7.46 1.93 -6.97
C LEU A 38 -7.97 3.13 -6.16
N TYR A 39 -8.58 2.88 -5.01
CA TYR A 39 -9.13 3.95 -4.14
C TYR A 39 -8.90 3.73 -2.64
N GLN A 40 -8.30 2.61 -2.25
CA GLN A 40 -7.91 2.34 -0.86
C GLN A 40 -6.40 2.39 -0.72
N GLU A 41 -5.92 2.80 0.45
CA GLU A 41 -4.50 2.73 0.78
C GLU A 41 -4.25 1.57 1.73
N ARG A 42 -3.23 0.77 1.41
CA ARG A 42 -2.71 -0.26 2.30
C ARG A 42 -1.25 0.02 2.58
N LYS A 43 -0.84 -0.19 3.84
CA LYS A 43 0.57 -0.20 4.18
C LYS A 43 1.25 -1.36 3.46
N LYS A 44 2.33 -1.09 2.73
CA LYS A 44 3.14 -2.11 2.08
C LYS A 44 3.65 -3.12 3.11
N ALA A 45 4.04 -4.32 2.70
CA ALA A 45 4.75 -5.23 3.61
C ALA A 45 6.25 -4.87 3.69
N TYR A 46 6.81 -4.42 2.56
CA TYR A 46 8.21 -4.04 2.42
C TYR A 46 8.35 -2.80 1.54
N VAL A 47 9.44 -2.06 1.74
CA VAL A 47 9.88 -1.00 0.85
C VAL A 47 11.34 -1.22 0.45
N GLU A 48 11.70 -0.76 -0.74
CA GLU A 48 13.05 -0.89 -1.26
C GLU A 48 13.93 0.30 -0.80
N GLY A 49 15.20 0.02 -0.48
CA GLY A 49 16.11 1.02 0.09
C GLY A 49 16.50 2.14 -0.90
N ASP A 50 16.56 1.84 -2.20
CA ASP A 50 16.77 2.82 -3.27
C ASP A 50 15.58 3.80 -3.38
N GLY A 51 14.35 3.30 -3.26
CA GLY A 51 13.15 4.11 -3.19
C GLY A 51 13.12 5.01 -1.95
N MET A 52 13.61 4.52 -0.80
CA MET A 52 13.78 5.36 0.38
C MET A 52 14.78 6.50 0.16
N TYR A 53 15.91 6.21 -0.50
CA TYR A 53 16.89 7.25 -0.85
C TYR A 53 16.29 8.28 -1.83
N ALA A 54 15.61 7.82 -2.88
CA ALA A 54 14.94 8.70 -3.85
C ALA A 54 13.82 9.55 -3.24
N THR A 55 13.23 9.11 -2.13
CA THR A 55 12.21 9.86 -1.37
C THR A 55 12.81 10.91 -0.43
N THR A 56 14.13 10.94 -0.25
CA THR A 56 14.81 11.89 0.63
C THR A 56 14.76 13.30 0.03
N VAL A 57 14.28 14.26 0.82
CA VAL A 57 14.22 15.67 0.42
C VAL A 57 15.61 16.30 0.57
N SER A 58 16.03 17.09 -0.42
CA SER A 58 17.37 17.71 -0.48
C SER A 58 17.72 18.51 0.78
N ASP A 59 16.78 19.34 1.24
CA ASP A 59 17.01 20.24 2.37
C ASP A 59 17.22 19.47 3.68
N ASP A 60 16.51 18.34 3.84
CA ASP A 60 16.71 17.46 5.00
C ASP A 60 18.03 16.72 4.92
N TRP A 61 18.44 16.29 3.72
CA TRP A 61 19.74 15.66 3.49
C TRP A 61 20.91 16.61 3.80
N ASP A 62 20.83 17.85 3.33
CA ASP A 62 21.83 18.89 3.57
C ASP A 62 21.90 19.28 5.07
N GLY A 63 20.78 19.11 5.80
CA GLY A 63 20.71 19.28 7.25
C GLY A 63 21.37 18.16 8.06
N LEU A 64 21.72 17.02 7.45
CA LEU A 64 22.41 15.92 8.13
C LEU A 64 23.93 16.15 8.19
N THR A 65 24.54 15.75 9.31
CA THR A 65 26.01 15.60 9.39
C THR A 65 26.51 14.47 8.50
N ASP A 66 27.79 14.49 8.12
CA ASP A 66 28.43 13.44 7.32
C ASP A 66 28.24 12.02 7.91
N ALA A 67 28.30 11.92 9.24
CA ALA A 67 28.07 10.66 9.95
C ALA A 67 26.62 10.17 9.81
N GLN A 68 25.64 11.10 9.87
CA GLN A 68 24.23 10.79 9.66
C GLN A 68 23.93 10.45 8.20
N GLN A 69 24.53 11.17 7.25
CA GLN A 69 24.44 10.86 5.82
C GLN A 69 24.98 9.46 5.52
N SER A 70 26.17 9.14 6.03
CA SER A 70 26.75 7.80 5.89
C SER A 70 25.86 6.71 6.48
N ARG A 71 25.26 6.97 7.66
CA ARG A 71 24.31 6.04 8.28
C ARG A 71 23.04 5.88 7.46
N TRP A 72 22.53 6.97 6.86
CA TRP A 72 21.36 6.91 5.98
C TRP A 72 21.64 6.10 4.73
N LEU A 73 22.76 6.35 4.05
CA LEU A 73 23.19 5.59 2.88
C LEU A 73 23.34 4.10 3.18
N ASN A 74 23.96 3.75 4.31
CA ASN A 74 24.06 2.35 4.75
C ASN A 74 22.70 1.72 5.04
N THR A 75 21.73 2.51 5.49
CA THR A 75 20.35 2.05 5.67
C THR A 75 19.72 1.78 4.30
N CYS A 76 19.74 2.75 3.39
CA CYS A 76 19.21 2.64 2.03
C CYS A 76 19.90 1.58 1.16
N ALA A 77 21.12 1.18 1.49
CA ALA A 77 21.83 0.12 0.80
C ALA A 77 21.25 -1.29 1.07
N ILE A 78 20.42 -1.45 2.11
CA ILE A 78 19.69 -2.69 2.34
C ILE A 78 18.57 -2.76 1.29
N PRO A 79 18.53 -3.81 0.44
CA PRO A 79 17.57 -3.84 -0.66
C PRO A 79 16.13 -3.77 -0.16
N ARG A 80 15.79 -4.56 0.87
CA ARG A 80 14.41 -4.76 1.31
C ARG A 80 14.23 -4.47 2.79
N HIS A 81 13.35 -3.54 3.11
CA HIS A 81 13.02 -3.15 4.49
C HIS A 81 11.59 -3.55 4.85
N ASP A 82 11.42 -4.32 5.92
CA ASP A 82 10.12 -4.57 6.53
C ASP A 82 9.58 -3.28 7.15
N VAL A 83 8.36 -2.87 6.78
CA VAL A 83 7.76 -1.63 7.31
C VAL A 83 6.96 -1.85 8.59
N THR A 84 6.76 -3.10 9.00
CA THR A 84 6.06 -3.48 10.23
C THR A 84 7.01 -3.62 11.42
N LYS A 85 8.30 -3.86 11.16
CA LYS A 85 9.32 -4.14 12.19
C LYS A 85 10.66 -3.50 11.84
N GLY A 86 11.45 -3.16 12.85
CA GLY A 86 12.91 -3.20 12.72
C GLY A 86 13.69 -1.88 12.83
N PRO A 87 15.03 -2.00 12.68
CA PRO A 87 16.00 -0.91 12.91
C PRO A 87 15.93 0.22 11.88
N THR A 88 15.37 -0.03 10.69
CA THR A 88 15.13 0.96 9.63
C THR A 88 14.25 2.09 10.12
N PHE A 89 13.09 1.77 10.71
CA PHE A 89 12.12 2.76 11.17
C PHE A 89 12.66 3.58 12.35
N SER A 90 13.49 2.96 13.19
CA SER A 90 14.22 3.66 14.25
C SER A 90 15.23 4.66 13.68
N THR A 91 15.99 4.26 12.66
CA THR A 91 16.95 5.16 11.99
C THR A 91 16.22 6.32 11.29
N VAL A 92 15.13 6.05 10.57
CA VAL A 92 14.30 7.10 9.96
C VAL A 92 13.80 8.09 11.02
N LYS A 93 13.29 7.63 12.15
CA LYS A 93 12.88 8.52 13.25
C LYS A 93 14.03 9.32 13.84
N GLN A 94 15.20 8.72 14.03
CA GLN A 94 16.36 9.39 14.60
C GLN A 94 16.93 10.49 13.69
N LEU A 95 16.90 10.28 12.38
CA LEU A 95 17.44 11.22 11.40
C LEU A 95 16.44 12.27 10.97
N PHE A 96 15.19 11.87 10.73
CA PHE A 96 14.16 12.69 10.08
C PHE A 96 12.98 13.03 10.99
N LYS A 97 12.96 12.55 12.23
CA LYS A 97 12.00 12.99 13.27
C LYS A 97 12.68 13.34 14.60
N PRO A 98 13.76 14.15 14.61
CA PRO A 98 14.48 14.46 15.84
C PRO A 98 13.58 15.20 16.83
N GLY A 99 13.59 14.80 18.10
CA GLY A 99 12.78 15.43 19.14
C GLY A 99 11.25 15.29 18.94
N GLY A 100 10.80 14.42 18.02
CA GLY A 100 9.38 14.22 17.72
C GLY A 100 8.81 15.14 16.64
N VAL A 101 9.59 16.08 16.11
CA VAL A 101 9.18 16.97 15.00
C VAL A 101 9.46 16.27 13.67
N ALA A 102 8.43 16.04 12.85
CA ALA A 102 8.58 15.41 11.55
C ALA A 102 9.19 16.39 10.54
N SER A 103 10.18 15.91 9.78
CA SER A 103 10.71 16.59 8.59
C SER A 103 9.94 16.19 7.33
N PRO A 104 10.05 16.95 6.22
CA PRO A 104 9.49 16.59 4.93
C PRO A 104 9.86 15.17 4.45
N THR A 105 11.10 14.73 4.66
CA THR A 105 11.56 13.37 4.33
C THR A 105 10.83 12.32 5.15
N TYR A 106 10.58 12.59 6.44
CA TYR A 106 9.81 11.68 7.28
C TYR A 106 8.38 11.52 6.77
N ASP A 107 7.72 12.62 6.41
CA ASP A 107 6.36 12.60 5.89
C ASP A 107 6.30 11.93 4.51
N ALA A 108 7.27 12.19 3.64
CA ALA A 108 7.38 11.54 2.33
C ALA A 108 7.62 10.03 2.46
N LEU A 109 8.48 9.59 3.38
CA LEU A 109 8.71 8.17 3.67
C LEU A 109 7.49 7.48 4.28
N LEU A 110 6.69 8.21 5.07
CA LEU A 110 5.41 7.69 5.56
C LEU A 110 4.45 7.43 4.41
N VAL A 111 4.28 8.36 3.48
CA VAL A 111 3.44 8.16 2.28
C VAL A 111 3.99 7.03 1.41
N PHE A 112 5.31 6.99 1.19
CA PHE A 112 5.98 5.95 0.41
C PHE A 112 5.74 4.53 0.96
N ALA A 113 5.51 4.39 2.27
CA ALA A 113 5.20 3.11 2.91
C ALA A 113 3.78 2.60 2.62
N PHE A 114 2.95 3.35 1.89
CA PHE A 114 1.61 2.95 1.46
C PHE A 114 1.55 2.76 -0.06
N GLU A 115 0.61 1.92 -0.48
CA GLU A 115 0.25 1.69 -1.87
C GLU A 115 -1.25 1.80 -2.04
N ALA A 116 -1.67 2.36 -3.18
CA ALA A 116 -3.07 2.31 -3.58
C ALA A 116 -3.39 0.89 -4.04
N ILE A 117 -4.46 0.31 -3.49
CA ILE A 117 -4.95 -1.03 -3.82
C ILE A 117 -6.39 -0.98 -4.29
N SER A 118 -6.77 -1.99 -5.08
CA SER A 118 -8.15 -2.22 -5.48
C SER A 118 -8.88 -3.05 -4.44
N ARG A 119 -10.22 -3.07 -4.52
CA ARG A 119 -11.05 -3.95 -3.67
C ARG A 119 -10.70 -5.42 -3.89
N GLY A 120 -10.45 -5.79 -5.14
CA GLY A 120 -10.02 -7.14 -5.50
C GLY A 120 -8.72 -7.55 -4.80
N THR A 121 -7.74 -6.65 -4.71
CA THR A 121 -6.51 -6.87 -3.94
C THR A 121 -6.75 -6.92 -2.43
N GLU A 122 -7.62 -6.05 -1.91
CA GLU A 122 -7.95 -6.01 -0.48
C GLU A 122 -8.56 -7.33 0.01
N LEU A 123 -9.45 -7.92 -0.79
CA LEU A 123 -10.14 -9.18 -0.49
C LEU A 123 -9.31 -10.44 -0.83
N ASP A 124 -8.05 -10.28 -1.27
CA ASP A 124 -7.20 -11.38 -1.79
C ASP A 124 -7.85 -12.18 -2.94
N THR A 125 -8.73 -11.52 -3.71
CA THR A 125 -9.41 -12.10 -4.89
C THR A 125 -8.71 -11.74 -6.20
N GLY A 126 -7.73 -10.84 -6.16
CA GLY A 126 -6.99 -10.38 -7.34
C GLY A 126 -7.84 -9.52 -8.27
N THR A 127 -7.50 -9.49 -9.55
CA THR A 127 -8.28 -8.75 -10.55
C THR A 127 -9.61 -9.45 -10.81
N TRP A 128 -10.71 -8.69 -10.80
CA TRP A 128 -12.02 -9.21 -11.17
C TRP A 128 -12.20 -9.13 -12.68
N LEU A 129 -12.72 -10.19 -13.28
CA LEU A 129 -13.20 -10.21 -14.66
C LEU A 129 -14.72 -10.13 -14.66
N THR A 130 -15.33 -9.66 -15.76
CA THR A 130 -16.79 -9.65 -15.90
C THR A 130 -17.39 -11.04 -15.65
N GLY A 131 -16.74 -12.09 -16.17
CA GLY A 131 -17.18 -13.47 -15.97
C GLY A 131 -17.18 -13.93 -14.49
N ASP A 132 -16.30 -13.38 -13.66
CA ASP A 132 -16.30 -13.67 -12.22
C ASP A 132 -17.54 -13.08 -11.55
N VAL A 133 -17.88 -11.84 -11.90
CA VAL A 133 -19.06 -11.12 -11.39
C VAL A 133 -20.35 -11.84 -11.82
N VAL A 134 -20.45 -12.22 -13.10
CA VAL A 134 -21.58 -13.00 -13.63
C VAL A 134 -21.74 -14.31 -12.85
N THR A 135 -20.65 -15.04 -12.64
CA THR A 135 -20.67 -16.32 -11.93
C THR A 135 -21.05 -16.13 -10.46
N ALA A 136 -20.49 -15.11 -9.80
CA ALA A 136 -20.77 -14.79 -8.40
C ALA A 136 -22.22 -14.35 -8.14
N ARG A 137 -22.88 -13.72 -9.13
CA ARG A 137 -24.31 -13.36 -9.04
C ARG A 137 -25.25 -14.52 -9.36
N ALA A 138 -24.77 -15.53 -10.10
CA ALA A 138 -25.58 -16.68 -10.51
C ALA A 138 -25.60 -17.82 -9.46
N GLY A 139 -24.63 -17.82 -8.55
CA GLY A 139 -24.55 -18.74 -7.40
C GLY A 139 -25.25 -18.18 -6.17
#